data_AF-A0A947JZ12-F1
#
_entry.id   AF-A0A947JZ12-F1
#
_cell.length_a   1.000
_cell.length_b   1.000
_cell.length_c   1.000
_cell.angle_alpha   90.00
_cell.angle_beta   90.00
_cell.angle_gamma   90.00
#
_symmetry.space_group_name_H-M   'P 1'
#
loop_
_entity.id
_entity.type
_entity.pdbx_description
1 polymer ?
#
loop_
_entity_poly.entity_id
_entity_poly.type
_entity_poly.pdbx_seq_one_letter_code
_entity_poly.pdbx_strand_id
1 'polypeptide(L)'
;MTDTKTPAKDQPRPWEPGFFAALRSGSSVAAAARLAGIHPTTVYSRASSNPAFLQRYEATRLAVGRVVRRRRGARTVEAGWQDRFLEALAETSNVTAAAWRAKVVPGRAYACRRENPAFAARWLAALIEGYQHLEMEVLGYLRDPEPTRKMDVASALRLLAAHRETVARERAFREEEEDEQAVFDRIDAFIDDMRHRRAANALILAPDDTVLAAPETAPEPSLEGPVHEPV
;
A
#
# COMPACT_ATOMS: atom_id res chain seq x y z
N MET A 1 23.82 61.65 -11.09
CA MET A 1 24.27 60.48 -11.86
C MET A 1 24.94 59.52 -10.91
N THR A 2 24.23 58.52 -10.41
CA THR A 2 24.80 57.52 -9.50
C THR A 2 25.41 56.39 -10.33
N ASP A 3 26.74 56.35 -10.38
CA ASP A 3 27.52 55.26 -10.93
C ASP A 3 27.19 53.95 -10.21
N THR A 4 26.37 53.10 -10.82
CA THR A 4 26.20 51.72 -10.37
C THR A 4 27.34 50.89 -10.93
N LYS A 5 28.47 50.89 -10.21
CA LYS A 5 29.56 49.93 -10.38
C LYS A 5 28.98 48.52 -10.39
N THR A 6 29.10 47.81 -11.52
CA THR A 6 28.67 46.41 -11.64
C THR A 6 29.33 45.59 -10.54
N PRO A 7 28.58 45.02 -9.58
CA PRO A 7 29.18 44.27 -8.48
C PRO A 7 29.87 43.02 -9.00
N ALA A 8 30.99 42.66 -8.35
CA ALA A 8 31.76 41.46 -8.63
C ALA A 8 30.85 40.21 -8.63
N LYS A 9 31.18 39.21 -9.46
CA LYS A 9 30.31 38.04 -9.69
C LYS A 9 29.85 37.36 -8.40
N ASP A 10 30.66 37.40 -7.34
CA ASP A 10 30.42 36.73 -6.05
C ASP A 10 29.60 37.54 -5.03
N GLN A 11 29.40 38.85 -5.23
CA GLN A 11 28.62 39.65 -4.28
C GLN A 11 27.11 39.43 -4.46
N PRO A 12 26.35 39.39 -3.35
CA PRO A 12 24.90 39.25 -3.41
C PRO A 12 24.28 40.48 -4.06
N ARG A 13 23.39 40.27 -5.04
CA ARG A 13 22.64 41.37 -5.65
C ARG A 13 21.63 41.96 -4.65
N PRO A 14 21.25 43.25 -4.77
CA PRO A 14 20.32 43.91 -3.84
C PRO A 14 18.95 43.21 -3.69
N TRP A 15 18.50 42.46 -4.72
CA TRP A 15 17.24 41.72 -4.68
C TRP A 15 17.34 40.34 -3.98
N GLU A 16 18.54 39.78 -3.82
CA GLU A 16 18.74 38.42 -3.26
C GLU A 16 18.19 38.28 -1.83
N PRO A 17 18.40 39.24 -0.89
CA PRO A 17 17.86 39.13 0.46
C PRO A 17 16.33 39.06 0.52
N GLY A 18 15.64 39.92 -0.24
CA GLY A 18 14.18 39.95 -0.31
C GLY A 18 13.61 38.68 -0.94
N PHE A 19 14.26 38.18 -2.00
CA PHE A 19 13.90 36.91 -2.63
C PHE A 19 14.01 35.72 -1.66
N PHE A 20 15.13 35.62 -0.93
CA PHE A 20 15.31 34.52 0.04
C PHE A 20 14.39 34.65 1.26
N ALA A 21 14.06 35.87 1.69
CA ALA A 21 13.07 36.09 2.75
C ALA A 21 11.68 35.59 2.32
N ALA A 22 11.25 35.94 1.10
CA ALA A 22 9.97 35.49 0.54
C ALA A 22 9.94 33.96 0.31
N LEU A 23 11.05 33.35 -0.10
CA LEU A 23 11.15 31.89 -0.18
C LEU A 23 10.99 31.23 1.20
N ARG A 24 11.67 31.76 2.24
CA ARG A 24 11.58 31.24 3.60
C ARG A 24 10.18 31.36 4.20
N SER A 25 9.40 32.36 3.80
CA SER A 25 7.98 32.48 4.19
C SER A 25 7.05 31.52 3.46
N GLY A 26 7.55 30.73 2.49
CA GLY A 26 6.79 29.69 1.80
C GLY A 26 6.19 30.12 0.46
N SER A 27 6.57 31.28 -0.07
CA SER A 27 6.16 31.71 -1.42
C SER A 27 6.80 30.81 -2.49
N SER A 28 6.09 30.61 -3.61
CA SER A 28 6.68 29.97 -4.78
C SER A 28 7.84 30.81 -5.34
N VAL A 29 8.77 30.20 -6.08
CA VAL A 29 9.92 30.90 -6.68
C VAL A 29 9.48 32.11 -7.52
N ALA A 30 8.41 31.95 -8.30
CA ALA A 30 7.85 33.03 -9.10
C ALA A 30 7.24 34.15 -8.25
N ALA A 31 6.53 33.82 -7.17
CA ALA A 31 5.99 34.82 -6.25
C ALA A 31 7.09 35.55 -5.47
N ALA A 32 8.12 34.82 -5.01
CA ALA A 32 9.27 35.38 -4.32
C ALA A 32 10.08 36.33 -5.22
N ALA A 33 10.24 35.99 -6.51
CA ALA A 33 10.88 36.87 -7.49
C ALA A 33 10.10 38.17 -7.68
N ARG A 34 8.77 38.10 -7.83
CA ARG A 34 7.91 39.30 -7.95
C ARG A 34 7.95 40.17 -6.69
N LEU A 35 7.92 39.57 -5.50
CA LEU A 35 8.05 40.29 -4.23
C LEU A 35 9.42 40.98 -4.07
N ALA A 36 10.46 40.39 -4.67
CA ALA A 36 11.79 41.00 -4.73
C ALA A 36 11.96 42.00 -5.89
N GLY A 37 10.89 42.30 -6.64
CA GLY A 37 10.91 43.27 -7.74
C GLY A 37 11.64 42.79 -8.99
N ILE A 38 11.79 41.47 -9.19
CA ILE A 38 12.51 40.89 -10.33
C ILE A 38 11.67 39.91 -11.13
N HIS A 39 12.02 39.72 -12.40
CA HIS A 39 11.43 38.69 -13.23
C HIS A 39 11.92 37.29 -12.78
N PRO A 40 11.08 36.24 -12.75
CA PRO A 40 11.50 34.89 -12.32
C PRO A 40 12.70 34.33 -13.09
N THR A 41 12.83 34.63 -14.39
CA THR A 41 13.98 34.21 -15.21
C THR A 41 15.32 34.73 -14.70
N THR A 42 15.34 35.88 -14.02
CA THR A 42 16.54 36.47 -13.41
C THR A 42 17.12 35.55 -12.33
N VAL A 43 16.27 34.83 -11.59
CA VAL A 43 16.70 33.84 -10.59
C VAL A 43 17.43 32.67 -11.25
N TYR A 44 16.85 32.11 -12.32
CA TYR A 44 17.43 30.96 -13.02
C TYR A 44 18.72 31.32 -13.76
N SER A 45 18.78 32.49 -14.40
CA SER A 45 19.99 33.01 -15.04
C SER A 45 21.11 33.28 -14.02
N ARG A 46 20.77 33.75 -12.81
CA ARG A 46 21.74 33.91 -11.72
C ARG A 46 22.22 32.57 -11.18
N ALA A 47 21.33 31.59 -11.05
CA ALA A 47 21.65 30.24 -10.61
C ALA A 47 22.60 29.50 -11.55
N SER A 48 22.47 29.70 -12.87
CA SER A 48 23.39 29.11 -13.84
C SER A 48 24.77 29.78 -13.88
N SER A 49 24.84 31.08 -13.55
CA SER A 49 26.07 31.87 -13.69
C SER A 49 26.87 32.07 -12.39
N ASN A 50 26.28 31.77 -11.22
CA ASN A 50 26.93 31.92 -9.91
C ASN A 50 26.69 30.67 -9.04
N PRO A 51 27.72 29.83 -8.81
CA PRO A 51 27.64 28.65 -7.96
C PRO A 51 27.29 28.94 -6.50
N ALA A 52 27.79 30.03 -5.92
CA ALA A 52 27.50 30.40 -4.53
C ALA A 52 26.02 30.79 -4.33
N PHE A 53 25.41 31.45 -5.32
CA PHE A 53 23.98 31.73 -5.33
C PHE A 53 23.18 30.43 -5.45
N LEU A 54 23.58 29.53 -6.36
CA LEU A 54 22.93 28.23 -6.55
C LEU A 54 22.90 27.42 -5.26
N GLN A 55 24.01 27.32 -4.53
CA GLN A 55 24.07 26.59 -3.25
C GLN A 55 23.11 27.18 -2.20
N ARG A 56 23.09 28.51 -2.04
CA ARG A 56 22.14 29.17 -1.11
C ARG A 56 20.69 28.94 -1.52
N TYR A 57 20.42 28.99 -2.82
CA TYR A 57 19.11 28.73 -3.39
C TYR A 57 18.64 27.31 -3.17
N GLU A 58 19.48 26.31 -3.44
CA GLU A 58 19.17 24.90 -3.20
C GLU A 58 18.97 24.61 -1.71
N ALA A 59 19.86 25.10 -0.84
CA ALA A 59 19.75 24.94 0.61
C ALA A 59 18.44 25.55 1.15
N THR A 60 18.09 26.76 0.68
CA THR A 60 16.83 27.42 1.05
C THR A 60 15.63 26.63 0.54
N ARG A 61 15.66 26.16 -0.71
CA ARG A 61 14.57 25.39 -1.31
C ARG A 61 14.36 24.05 -0.61
N LEU A 62 15.43 23.36 -0.22
CA LEU A 62 15.38 22.12 0.56
C LEU A 62 14.83 22.35 1.97
N ALA A 63 15.26 23.43 2.64
CA ALA A 63 14.74 23.79 3.96
C ALA A 63 13.24 24.15 3.90
N VAL A 64 12.84 25.00 2.97
CA VAL A 64 11.44 25.39 2.74
C VAL A 64 10.59 24.18 2.37
N GLY A 65 11.09 23.30 1.48
CA GLY A 65 10.41 22.05 1.13
C GLY A 65 10.15 21.16 2.36
N ARG A 66 11.12 21.05 3.28
CA ARG A 66 10.94 20.32 4.56
C ARG A 66 9.90 20.98 5.45
N VAL A 67 9.90 22.31 5.58
CA VAL A 67 8.91 23.06 6.40
C VAL A 67 7.50 22.93 5.83
N VAL A 68 7.34 23.07 4.51
CA VAL A 68 6.05 22.92 3.83
C VAL A 68 5.53 21.49 3.97
N ARG A 69 6.39 20.46 3.83
CA ARG A 69 6.01 19.06 4.07
C ARG A 69 5.57 18.81 5.50
N ARG A 70 6.30 19.31 6.50
CA ARG A 70 5.92 19.22 7.93
C ARG A 70 4.57 19.91 8.19
N ARG A 71 4.37 21.13 7.69
CA ARG A 71 3.09 21.85 7.83
C ARG A 71 1.92 21.13 7.16
N ARG A 72 2.13 20.56 5.97
CA ARG A 72 1.10 19.80 5.25
C ARG A 72 0.74 18.48 5.96
N GLY A 73 1.68 17.88 6.69
CA GLY A 73 1.47 16.69 7.50
C GLY A 73 0.71 16.93 8.82
N ALA A 74 0.57 18.19 9.25
CA ALA A 74 -0.02 18.56 10.54
C ALA A 74 -1.46 19.12 10.44
N ARG A 75 -2.22 18.78 9.39
CA ARG A 75 -3.68 18.93 9.47
C ARG A 75 -4.19 17.78 10.32
N THR A 76 -4.69 18.09 11.51
CA THR A 76 -5.38 17.13 12.37
C THR A 76 -6.47 16.46 11.56
N VAL A 77 -6.29 15.17 11.31
CA VAL A 77 -7.31 14.37 10.64
C VAL A 77 -8.35 14.04 11.68
N GLU A 78 -9.61 14.38 11.40
CA GLU A 78 -10.71 14.04 12.31
C GLU A 78 -10.72 12.51 12.54
N ALA A 79 -10.99 12.10 13.78
CA ALA A 79 -11.20 10.69 14.09
C ALA A 79 -12.35 10.13 13.23
N GLY A 80 -12.24 8.88 12.78
CA GLY A 80 -13.28 8.25 11.93
C GLY A 80 -13.34 8.75 10.47
N TRP A 81 -12.34 9.50 9.99
CA TRP A 81 -12.33 9.96 8.58
C TRP A 81 -12.40 8.82 7.56
N GLN A 82 -11.90 7.63 7.89
CA GLN A 82 -11.91 6.46 6.98
C GLN A 82 -13.35 6.02 6.71
N ASP A 83 -14.18 5.93 7.74
CA ASP A 83 -15.56 5.47 7.60
C ASP A 83 -16.38 6.46 6.79
N ARG A 84 -16.31 7.75 7.12
CA ARG A 84 -16.97 8.81 6.33
C ARG A 84 -16.47 8.89 4.89
N PHE A 85 -15.19 8.61 4.68
CA PHE A 85 -14.61 8.57 3.34
C PHE A 85 -15.21 7.42 2.53
N LEU A 86 -15.29 6.24 3.13
CA LEU A 86 -15.82 5.04 2.47
C LEU A 86 -17.31 5.16 2.18
N GLU A 87 -18.10 5.68 3.12
CA GLU A 87 -19.51 6.00 2.93
C GLU A 87 -19.70 6.98 1.76
N ALA A 88 -18.97 8.11 1.77
CA ALA A 88 -19.05 9.07 0.69
C ALA A 88 -18.54 8.51 -0.65
N LEU A 89 -17.61 7.56 -0.63
CA LEU A 89 -17.12 6.90 -1.83
C LEU A 89 -18.17 5.97 -2.42
N ALA A 90 -18.90 5.23 -1.56
CA ALA A 90 -20.02 4.39 -1.96
C ALA A 90 -21.18 5.20 -2.54
N GLU A 91 -21.42 6.41 -2.04
CA GLU A 91 -22.45 7.27 -2.60
C GLU A 91 -22.05 7.91 -3.94
N THR A 92 -20.78 8.28 -4.11
CA THR A 92 -20.39 9.19 -5.20
C THR A 92 -19.51 8.55 -6.27
N SER A 93 -18.91 7.39 -5.98
CA SER A 93 -17.83 6.80 -6.79
C SER A 93 -16.68 7.77 -7.11
N ASN A 94 -16.55 8.87 -6.35
CA ASN A 94 -15.62 9.96 -6.64
C ASN A 94 -14.70 10.22 -5.44
N VAL A 95 -13.44 9.84 -5.59
CA VAL A 95 -12.41 9.95 -4.55
C VAL A 95 -12.20 11.39 -4.09
N THR A 96 -12.28 12.38 -4.99
CA THR A 96 -12.09 13.79 -4.63
C THR A 96 -13.27 14.30 -3.80
N ALA A 97 -14.49 13.97 -4.20
CA ALA A 97 -15.70 14.32 -3.47
C ALA A 97 -15.75 13.63 -2.09
N ALA A 98 -15.43 12.33 -2.05
CA ALA A 98 -15.35 11.56 -0.82
C ALA A 98 -14.29 12.11 0.15
N ALA A 99 -13.10 12.45 -0.36
CA ALA A 99 -12.04 13.05 0.44
C ALA A 99 -12.45 14.41 1.02
N TRP A 100 -13.16 15.22 0.24
CA TRP A 100 -13.68 16.51 0.69
C TRP A 100 -14.73 16.33 1.81
N ARG A 101 -15.70 15.42 1.63
CA ARG A 101 -16.72 15.09 2.65
C ARG A 101 -16.10 14.55 3.95
N ALA A 102 -15.08 13.70 3.82
CA ALA A 102 -14.34 13.16 4.96
C ALA A 102 -13.33 14.14 5.57
N LYS A 103 -13.15 15.31 4.97
CA LYS A 103 -12.17 16.35 5.34
C LYS A 103 -10.72 15.86 5.36
N VAL A 104 -10.38 14.97 4.43
CA VAL A 104 -9.04 14.41 4.26
C VAL A 104 -8.43 14.86 2.92
N VAL A 105 -7.10 14.85 2.83
CA VAL A 105 -6.42 15.08 1.54
C VAL A 105 -6.49 13.79 0.72
N PRO A 106 -6.82 13.83 -0.59
CA PRO A 106 -6.87 12.62 -1.43
C PRO A 106 -5.59 11.79 -1.38
N GLY A 107 -4.42 12.44 -1.38
CA GLY A 107 -3.13 11.76 -1.27
C GLY A 107 -2.95 10.94 0.02
N ARG A 108 -3.60 11.34 1.12
CA ARG A 108 -3.59 10.58 2.37
C ARG A 108 -4.52 9.36 2.31
N ALA A 109 -5.67 9.49 1.64
CA ALA A 109 -6.58 8.37 1.39
C ALA A 109 -5.87 7.29 0.54
N TYR A 110 -5.15 7.70 -0.51
CA TYR A 110 -4.32 6.78 -1.31
C TYR A 110 -3.14 6.19 -0.53
N ALA A 111 -2.47 6.97 0.32
CA ALA A 111 -1.40 6.43 1.17
C ALA A 111 -1.94 5.35 2.12
N CYS A 112 -3.07 5.64 2.79
CA CYS A 112 -3.75 4.68 3.64
C CYS A 112 -4.15 3.41 2.89
N ARG A 113 -4.66 3.53 1.65
CA ARG A 113 -4.99 2.36 0.81
C ARG A 113 -3.77 1.49 0.50
N ARG A 114 -2.58 2.09 0.28
CA ARG A 114 -1.36 1.31 0.02
C ARG A 114 -0.79 0.66 1.29
N GLU A 115 -0.96 1.30 2.44
CA GLU A 115 -0.35 0.89 3.70
C GLU A 115 -1.25 -0.03 4.54
N ASN A 116 -2.56 -0.02 4.29
CA ASN A 116 -3.55 -0.78 5.05
C ASN A 116 -4.42 -1.65 4.13
N PRO A 117 -4.15 -2.97 4.06
CA PRO A 117 -4.92 -3.92 3.24
C PRO A 117 -6.42 -3.97 3.61
N ALA A 118 -6.77 -3.89 4.89
CA ALA A 118 -8.17 -3.90 5.32
C ALA A 118 -8.94 -2.66 4.82
N PHE A 119 -8.30 -1.49 4.85
CA PHE A 119 -8.86 -0.28 4.27
C PHE A 119 -8.95 -0.37 2.75
N ALA A 120 -7.99 -1.02 2.07
CA ALA A 120 -8.05 -1.27 0.64
C ALA A 120 -9.23 -2.19 0.24
N ALA A 121 -9.49 -3.23 1.02
CA ALA A 121 -10.64 -4.11 0.82
C ALA A 121 -11.96 -3.35 0.99
N ARG A 122 -12.10 -2.57 2.07
CA ARG A 122 -13.28 -1.72 2.29
C ARG A 122 -13.46 -0.65 1.20
N TRP A 123 -12.36 -0.09 0.70
CA TRP A 123 -12.39 0.85 -0.43
C TRP A 123 -12.95 0.20 -1.69
N LEU A 124 -12.50 -1.02 -2.01
CA LEU A 124 -13.02 -1.77 -3.14
C LEU A 124 -14.51 -2.06 -2.98
N ALA A 125 -14.94 -2.50 -1.80
CA ALA A 125 -16.35 -2.73 -1.49
C ALA A 125 -17.20 -1.46 -1.70
N ALA A 126 -16.74 -0.31 -1.18
CA ALA A 126 -17.41 0.97 -1.39
C ALA A 126 -17.50 1.36 -2.87
N LEU A 127 -16.44 1.12 -3.67
CA LEU A 127 -16.53 1.35 -5.12
C LEU A 127 -17.57 0.44 -5.76
N ILE A 128 -17.62 -0.84 -5.43
CA ILE A 128 -18.62 -1.76 -5.99
C ILE A 128 -20.04 -1.24 -5.73
N GLU A 129 -20.32 -0.81 -4.50
CA GLU A 129 -21.61 -0.22 -4.13
C GLU A 129 -21.92 1.05 -4.94
N GLY A 130 -20.95 1.95 -5.09
CA GLY A 130 -21.15 3.17 -5.88
C GLY A 130 -21.37 2.93 -7.36
N TYR A 131 -20.81 1.86 -7.93
CA TYR A 131 -21.09 1.46 -9.30
C TYR A 131 -22.49 0.84 -9.44
N GLN A 132 -22.98 0.12 -8.42
CA GLN A 132 -24.37 -0.34 -8.38
C GLN A 132 -25.35 0.84 -8.30
N HIS A 133 -25.04 1.88 -7.52
CA HIS A 133 -25.83 3.12 -7.52
C HIS A 133 -25.85 3.79 -8.88
N LEU A 134 -24.69 3.91 -9.54
CA LEU A 134 -24.62 4.45 -10.90
C LEU A 134 -25.46 3.64 -11.90
N GLU A 135 -25.44 2.31 -11.81
CA GLU A 135 -26.28 1.44 -12.65
C GLU A 135 -27.76 1.76 -12.44
N MET A 136 -28.20 1.89 -11.19
CA MET A 136 -29.59 2.25 -10.88
C MET A 136 -29.96 3.66 -11.35
N GLU A 137 -29.06 4.63 -11.23
CA GLU A 137 -29.26 5.98 -11.78
C GLU A 137 -29.39 5.96 -13.30
N VAL A 138 -28.55 5.17 -13.99
CA VAL A 138 -28.58 5.06 -15.45
C VAL A 138 -29.90 4.43 -15.90
N LEU A 139 -30.33 3.37 -15.23
CA LEU A 139 -31.63 2.73 -15.49
C LEU A 139 -32.79 3.70 -15.26
N GLY A 140 -32.75 4.47 -14.17
CA GLY A 140 -33.76 5.50 -13.89
C GLY A 140 -33.83 6.55 -14.99
N TYR A 141 -32.68 7.07 -15.40
CA TYR A 141 -32.57 8.06 -16.49
C TYR A 141 -33.12 7.54 -17.82
N LEU A 142 -32.84 6.27 -18.17
CA LEU A 142 -33.30 5.68 -19.43
C LEU A 142 -34.79 5.33 -19.45
N ARG A 143 -35.40 5.16 -18.28
CA ARG A 143 -36.85 4.90 -18.14
C ARG A 143 -37.68 6.16 -18.08
N ASP A 144 -37.06 7.28 -17.71
CA ASP A 144 -37.72 8.58 -17.64
C ASP A 144 -37.94 9.11 -19.07
N PRO A 145 -39.20 9.32 -19.51
CA PRO A 145 -39.47 9.90 -20.83
C PRO A 145 -39.05 11.38 -20.93
N GLU A 146 -38.87 12.08 -19.79
CA GLU A 146 -38.47 13.48 -19.75
C GLU A 146 -37.46 13.76 -18.62
N PRO A 147 -36.20 13.30 -18.78
CA PRO A 147 -35.21 13.42 -17.72
C PRO A 147 -34.80 14.87 -17.46
N THR A 148 -34.84 15.25 -16.19
CA THR A 148 -34.57 16.62 -15.71
C THR A 148 -33.12 17.09 -15.89
N ARG A 149 -32.14 16.18 -15.93
CA ARG A 149 -30.72 16.48 -16.11
C ARG A 149 -30.16 15.69 -17.28
N LYS A 150 -29.21 16.23 -18.05
CA LYS A 150 -28.52 15.46 -19.09
C LYS A 150 -27.51 14.48 -18.47
N MET A 151 -27.43 13.28 -19.02
CA MET A 151 -26.43 12.28 -18.65
C MET A 151 -25.74 11.71 -19.89
N ASP A 152 -24.41 11.59 -19.84
CA ASP A 152 -23.65 10.88 -20.86
C ASP A 152 -23.77 9.36 -20.64
N VAL A 153 -24.84 8.79 -21.20
CA VAL A 153 -25.14 7.35 -21.11
C VAL A 153 -24.00 6.50 -21.68
N ALA A 154 -23.40 6.93 -22.78
CA ALA A 154 -22.36 6.14 -23.44
C ALA A 154 -21.12 6.02 -22.55
N SER A 155 -20.70 7.11 -21.91
CA SER A 155 -19.58 7.07 -20.96
C SER A 155 -19.92 6.28 -19.69
N ALA A 156 -21.15 6.40 -19.17
CA ALA A 156 -21.60 5.62 -18.02
C ALA A 156 -21.57 4.10 -18.30
N LEU A 157 -22.09 3.65 -19.44
CA LEU A 157 -22.08 2.24 -19.84
C LEU A 157 -20.65 1.71 -20.04
N ARG A 158 -19.74 2.50 -20.64
CA ARG A 158 -18.33 2.11 -20.77
C ARG A 158 -17.66 1.94 -19.41
N LEU A 159 -17.95 2.85 -18.46
CA LEU A 159 -17.41 2.80 -17.10
C LEU A 159 -17.90 1.53 -16.38
N LEU A 160 -19.20 1.22 -16.47
CA LEU A 160 -19.80 0.03 -15.88
C LEU A 160 -19.22 -1.26 -16.47
N ALA A 161 -19.03 -1.32 -17.79
CA ALA A 161 -18.41 -2.47 -18.46
C ALA A 161 -16.96 -2.71 -17.98
N ALA A 162 -16.14 -1.66 -17.93
CA ALA A 162 -14.76 -1.75 -17.44
C ALA A 162 -14.69 -2.17 -15.96
N HIS A 163 -15.65 -1.72 -15.15
CA HIS A 163 -15.74 -2.14 -13.74
C HIS A 163 -16.11 -3.62 -13.60
N ARG A 164 -17.10 -4.11 -14.37
CA ARG A 164 -17.46 -5.53 -14.36
C ARG A 164 -16.28 -6.44 -14.68
N GLU A 165 -15.46 -6.06 -15.67
CA GLU A 165 -14.25 -6.80 -16.02
C GLU A 165 -13.22 -6.78 -14.86
N THR A 166 -13.04 -5.63 -14.23
CA THR A 166 -12.13 -5.49 -13.07
C THR A 166 -12.60 -6.35 -11.90
N VAL A 167 -13.89 -6.33 -11.56
CA VAL A 167 -14.47 -7.14 -10.48
C VAL A 167 -14.37 -8.63 -10.81
N ALA A 168 -14.60 -9.04 -12.06
CA ALA A 168 -14.45 -10.43 -12.48
C ALA A 168 -13.00 -10.93 -12.30
N ARG A 169 -12.02 -10.12 -12.70
CA ARG A 169 -10.58 -10.43 -12.52
C ARG A 169 -10.20 -10.54 -11.05
N GLU A 170 -10.68 -9.61 -10.22
CA GLU A 170 -10.45 -9.60 -8.78
C GLU A 170 -11.10 -10.76 -8.04
N ARG A 171 -12.25 -11.25 -8.53
CA ARG A 171 -12.91 -12.45 -7.99
C ARG A 171 -12.13 -13.71 -8.35
N ALA A 172 -11.77 -13.86 -9.63
CA ALA A 172 -10.97 -14.99 -10.08
C ALA A 172 -9.65 -15.10 -9.30
N PHE A 173 -8.94 -14.00 -9.10
CA PHE A 173 -7.70 -13.98 -8.32
C PHE A 173 -7.91 -14.40 -6.85
N ARG A 174 -9.00 -13.97 -6.19
CA ARG A 174 -9.31 -14.38 -4.82
C ARG A 174 -9.70 -15.85 -4.73
N GLU A 175 -10.51 -16.33 -5.67
CA GLU A 175 -10.91 -17.74 -5.74
C GLU A 175 -9.67 -18.64 -5.92
N GLU A 176 -8.72 -18.25 -6.78
CA GLU A 176 -7.44 -18.95 -6.97
C GLU A 176 -6.58 -18.96 -5.68
N GLU A 177 -6.43 -17.82 -4.99
CA GLU A 177 -5.68 -17.76 -3.71
C GLU A 177 -6.35 -18.59 -2.60
N GLU A 178 -7.67 -18.55 -2.50
CA GLU A 178 -8.45 -19.35 -1.54
C GLU A 178 -8.31 -20.84 -1.81
N ASP A 179 -8.36 -21.26 -3.08
CA ASP A 179 -8.13 -22.64 -3.50
C ASP A 179 -6.69 -23.11 -3.17
N GLU A 180 -5.67 -22.29 -3.45
CA GLU A 180 -4.28 -22.59 -3.10
C GLU A 180 -4.10 -22.75 -1.59
N GLN A 181 -4.64 -21.83 -0.78
CA GLN A 181 -4.57 -21.90 0.67
C GLN A 181 -5.28 -23.15 1.21
N ALA A 182 -6.45 -23.50 0.67
CA ALA A 182 -7.17 -24.71 1.04
C ALA A 182 -6.37 -25.98 0.73
N VAL A 183 -5.61 -25.98 -0.38
CA VAL A 183 -4.68 -27.08 -0.71
C VAL A 183 -3.54 -27.16 0.30
N PHE A 184 -2.93 -26.02 0.68
CA PHE A 184 -1.88 -25.99 1.70
C PHE A 184 -2.38 -26.46 3.06
N ASP A 185 -3.54 -26.01 3.51
CA ASP A 185 -4.15 -26.43 4.77
C ASP A 185 -4.40 -27.95 4.80
N ARG A 186 -4.80 -28.53 3.66
CA ARG A 186 -4.99 -29.97 3.51
C ARG A 186 -3.67 -30.75 3.60
N ILE A 187 -2.57 -30.19 3.04
CA ILE A 187 -1.23 -30.78 3.14
C ILE A 187 -0.76 -30.76 4.59
N ASP A 188 -0.90 -29.64 5.28
CA ASP A 188 -0.50 -29.50 6.69
C ASP A 188 -1.27 -30.45 7.60
N ALA A 189 -2.59 -30.55 7.42
CA ALA A 189 -3.42 -31.51 8.15
C ALA A 189 -2.98 -32.96 7.94
N PHE A 190 -2.57 -33.31 6.70
CA PHE A 190 -2.05 -34.64 6.39
C PHE A 190 -0.67 -34.90 7.02
N ILE A 191 0.24 -33.91 7.00
CA ILE A 191 1.55 -34.01 7.65
C ILE A 191 1.40 -34.20 9.15
N ASP A 192 0.49 -33.46 9.78
CA ASP A 192 0.25 -33.58 11.21
C ASP A 192 -0.36 -34.94 11.56
N ASP A 193 -1.32 -35.45 10.79
CA ASP A 193 -1.83 -36.82 10.95
C ASP A 193 -0.70 -37.87 10.84
N MET A 194 0.22 -37.72 9.86
CA MET A 194 1.40 -38.60 9.77
C MET A 194 2.31 -38.51 10.99
N ARG A 195 2.51 -37.32 11.57
CA ARG A 195 3.29 -37.13 12.80
C ARG A 195 2.62 -37.79 14.00
N HIS A 196 1.30 -37.66 14.15
CA HIS A 196 0.53 -38.31 15.22
C HIS A 196 0.62 -39.84 15.11
N ARG A 197 0.47 -40.40 13.91
CA ARG A 197 0.60 -41.84 13.68
C ARG A 197 2.01 -42.35 13.98
N ARG A 198 3.05 -41.61 13.60
CA ARG A 198 4.45 -41.95 13.94
C ARG A 198 4.71 -41.90 15.44
N ALA A 199 4.21 -40.89 16.14
CA ALA A 199 4.35 -40.76 17.59
C ALA A 199 3.63 -41.89 18.33
N ALA A 200 2.41 -42.24 17.89
CA ALA A 200 1.66 -43.37 18.44
C ALA A 200 2.40 -44.72 18.21
N ASN A 201 2.97 -44.92 17.03
CA ASN A 201 3.76 -46.12 16.74
C ASN A 201 5.09 -46.17 17.52
N ALA A 202 5.73 -45.02 17.75
CA ALA A 202 6.96 -44.95 18.57
C ALA A 202 6.69 -45.31 20.04
N LEU A 203 5.51 -44.96 20.57
CA LEU A 203 5.10 -45.32 21.93
C LEU A 203 4.86 -46.83 22.10
N ILE A 204 4.43 -47.52 21.04
CA ILE A 204 4.23 -48.98 21.02
C ILE A 204 5.58 -49.73 20.96
N LEU A 205 6.64 -49.10 20.43
CA LEU A 205 7.94 -49.74 20.18
C LEU A 205 9.00 -49.43 21.24
N ALA A 206 8.65 -48.77 22.35
CA ALA A 206 9.59 -48.56 23.46
C ALA A 206 9.84 -49.92 24.18
N PRO A 207 11.08 -50.44 24.22
CA PRO A 207 11.36 -51.73 24.83
C PRO A 207 11.17 -51.69 26.36
N ASP A 208 10.41 -52.65 26.86
CA ASP A 208 10.13 -52.88 28.28
C ASP A 208 11.35 -53.54 28.93
N ASP A 209 12.34 -52.74 29.34
CA ASP A 209 13.53 -53.23 30.06
C ASP A 209 13.19 -53.35 31.57
N THR A 210 12.38 -54.35 31.91
CA THR A 210 12.18 -54.81 33.29
C THR A 210 12.47 -56.30 33.45
N VAL A 211 13.75 -56.58 33.73
CA VAL A 211 14.30 -57.63 34.63
C VAL A 211 13.70 -59.05 34.55
N LEU A 212 14.48 -60.00 34.00
CA LEU A 212 14.37 -61.42 34.38
C LEU A 212 15.71 -61.92 34.93
N ALA A 213 15.85 -61.86 36.25
CA ALA A 213 16.83 -62.65 36.99
C ALA A 213 16.37 -64.11 36.99
N ALA A 214 17.08 -64.97 36.26
CA ALA A 214 16.84 -66.41 36.26
C ALA A 214 17.80 -67.13 37.23
N PRO A 215 17.32 -67.99 38.15
CA PRO A 215 18.18 -68.90 38.88
C PRO A 215 18.30 -70.28 38.19
N GLU A 216 19.56 -70.67 38.00
CA GLU A 216 20.19 -71.99 38.19
C GLU A 216 19.50 -73.34 37.89
N THR A 217 20.28 -74.18 37.17
CA THR A 217 20.32 -75.67 37.14
C THR A 217 19.16 -76.38 36.41
N ALA A 218 19.35 -77.42 35.58
CA ALA A 218 20.27 -78.56 35.62
C ALA A 218 20.45 -79.21 34.21
N PRO A 219 21.32 -80.23 34.03
CA PRO A 219 22.01 -80.55 32.77
C PRO A 219 21.37 -81.65 31.89
N GLU A 220 21.96 -81.80 30.70
CA GLU A 220 21.69 -82.70 29.55
C GLU A 220 21.36 -84.18 29.88
N PRO A 221 20.93 -84.96 28.86
CA PRO A 221 21.96 -85.72 28.14
C PRO A 221 21.79 -85.80 26.61
N SER A 222 22.94 -85.59 25.98
CA SER A 222 23.33 -85.93 24.62
C SER A 222 23.19 -87.42 24.29
N LEU A 223 22.99 -87.73 23.00
CA LEU A 223 23.89 -88.51 22.12
C LEU A 223 23.13 -89.36 21.08
N GLU A 224 23.48 -89.09 19.81
CA GLU A 224 23.90 -90.04 18.74
C GLU A 224 22.97 -91.23 18.39
N GLY A 225 22.63 -91.54 17.13
CA GLY A 225 23.06 -91.14 15.77
C GLY A 225 22.24 -92.02 14.78
N PRO A 226 22.69 -92.35 13.55
CA PRO A 226 23.55 -91.60 12.64
C PRO A 226 22.99 -91.53 11.17
N VAL A 227 23.34 -90.43 10.49
CA VAL A 227 24.03 -90.36 9.17
C VAL A 227 23.41 -91.01 7.92
N HIS A 228 23.18 -90.17 6.90
CA HIS A 228 23.50 -90.50 5.50
C HIS A 228 24.34 -89.35 4.90
N GLU A 229 25.46 -89.71 4.28
CA GLU A 229 26.66 -88.92 3.90
C GLU A 229 26.49 -87.68 2.99
N PRO A 230 27.46 -86.74 3.06
CA PRO A 230 27.79 -85.79 2.00
C PRO A 230 29.08 -86.16 1.22
N VAL A 231 29.20 -85.64 -0.01
CA VAL A 231 30.44 -85.22 -0.71
C VAL A 231 30.16 -83.87 -1.36
#